data_AF-A0A516SBW5-F1
#
_entry.id   AF-A0A516SBW5-F1
#
_cell.length_a   1.000
_cell.length_b   1.000
_cell.length_c   1.000
_cell.angle_alpha   90.00
_cell.angle_beta   90.00
_cell.angle_gamma   90.00
#
_symmetry.space_group_name_H-M   'P 1'
#
loop_
_entity.id
_entity.type
_entity.pdbx_description
1 polymer ?
#
loop_
_entity_poly.entity_id
_entity_poly.type
_entity_poly.pdbx_seq_one_letter_code
_entity_poly.pdbx_strand_id
1 'polypeptide(L)'
;MKKVTVDLEKLKWPNKCAACNGSATRVLTVDSKETKAVVPFGAGVVTIGKVTRIRYPVCNRHFLSGWFASGLSQRSLFYLMLGVLSMFTALAASLAIYRITGNLLHGKETEDFPYGSVTYTTLYWGLFFWARSATPVRFAGKTYFGTTFQFNNDEYADSFAKANGRMS
;
A
#
# COMPACT_ATOMS: atom_id res chain seq x y z
N MET A 1 -9.63 -8.33 8.65
CA MET A 1 -9.73 -7.96 7.23
C MET A 1 -10.41 -9.07 6.47
N LYS A 2 -11.64 -8.84 5.99
CA LYS A 2 -12.47 -9.83 5.31
C LYS A 2 -12.32 -9.73 3.79
N LYS A 3 -12.33 -10.87 3.09
CA LYS A 3 -12.28 -10.93 1.63
C LYS A 3 -13.65 -11.36 1.08
N VAL A 4 -14.10 -10.71 0.01
CA VAL A 4 -15.37 -11.03 -0.66
C VAL A 4 -15.13 -11.06 -2.17
N THR A 5 -15.53 -12.15 -2.81
CA THR A 5 -15.46 -12.32 -4.27
C THR A 5 -16.82 -12.04 -4.88
N VAL A 6 -16.84 -11.22 -5.93
CA VAL A 6 -18.07 -10.81 -6.64
C VAL A 6 -17.82 -10.73 -8.14
N ASP A 7 -18.90 -10.84 -8.91
CA ASP A 7 -18.90 -10.52 -10.33
C ASP A 7 -18.78 -8.99 -10.54
N LEU A 8 -17.82 -8.57 -11.37
CA LEU A 8 -17.60 -7.15 -11.66
C LEU A 8 -18.76 -6.53 -12.45
N GLU A 9 -19.43 -7.32 -13.29
CA GLU A 9 -20.50 -6.82 -14.16
C GLU A 9 -21.75 -6.44 -13.37
N LYS A 10 -21.93 -7.03 -12.20
CA LYS A 10 -23.09 -6.82 -11.32
C LYS A 10 -22.73 -6.13 -10.00
N LEU A 11 -21.57 -5.46 -9.97
CA LEU A 11 -21.04 -4.84 -8.76
C LEU A 11 -21.95 -3.74 -8.22
N LYS A 12 -22.45 -3.94 -7.00
CA LYS A 12 -23.27 -2.99 -6.24
C LYS A 12 -22.57 -2.61 -4.95
N TRP A 13 -22.37 -1.31 -4.74
CA TRP A 13 -21.82 -0.80 -3.49
C TRP A 13 -22.95 -0.49 -2.50
N PRO A 14 -22.85 -0.89 -1.22
CA PRO A 14 -23.78 -0.47 -0.19
C PRO A 14 -23.76 1.06 -0.02
N ASN A 15 -24.90 1.69 0.23
CA ASN A 15 -24.99 3.13 0.53
C ASN A 15 -24.51 3.48 1.96
N LYS A 16 -23.34 2.97 2.34
CA LYS A 16 -22.71 3.13 3.65
C LYS A 16 -21.23 3.46 3.47
N CYS A 17 -20.63 4.08 4.47
CA CYS A 17 -19.22 4.41 4.44
C CYS A 17 -18.38 3.14 4.59
N ALA A 18 -17.48 2.88 3.65
CA ALA A 18 -16.62 1.70 3.68
C ALA A 18 -15.68 1.62 4.91
N ALA A 19 -15.38 2.76 5.54
CA ALA A 19 -14.51 2.82 6.72
C ALA A 19 -15.25 2.58 8.04
N CYS A 20 -16.39 3.23 8.25
CA CYS A 20 -17.09 3.24 9.54
C CYS A 20 -18.53 2.72 9.50
N ASN A 21 -19.01 2.22 8.36
CA ASN A 21 -20.37 1.71 8.15
C ASN A 21 -21.52 2.73 8.35
N GLY A 22 -21.21 4.00 8.66
CA GLY A 22 -22.19 5.08 8.75
C GLY A 22 -22.71 5.56 7.39
N SER A 23 -23.50 6.63 7.36
CA SER A 23 -24.04 7.17 6.11
C SER A 23 -22.94 7.64 5.16
N ALA A 24 -22.97 7.17 3.91
CA ALA A 24 -22.08 7.66 2.87
C ALA A 24 -22.63 8.94 2.25
N THR A 25 -21.75 9.93 2.08
CA THR A 25 -22.09 11.21 1.45
C THR A 25 -21.23 11.51 0.23
N ARG A 26 -20.14 10.76 0.02
CA ARG A 26 -19.20 10.92 -1.09
C ARG A 26 -18.79 9.57 -1.64
N VAL A 27 -18.26 9.57 -2.87
CA VAL A 27 -17.65 8.40 -3.50
C VAL A 27 -16.16 8.65 -3.63
N LEU A 28 -15.36 7.73 -3.10
CA LEU A 28 -13.91 7.75 -3.25
C LEU A 28 -13.51 6.84 -4.42
N THR A 29 -12.69 7.39 -5.32
CA THR A 29 -12.11 6.64 -6.42
C THR A 29 -10.65 6.34 -6.08
N VAL A 30 -10.29 5.06 -6.04
CA VAL A 30 -8.92 4.62 -5.82
C VAL A 30 -8.49 3.72 -6.97
N ASP A 31 -7.33 3.97 -7.55
CA ASP A 31 -6.71 2.99 -8.44
C ASP A 31 -5.96 1.97 -7.59
N SER A 32 -6.38 0.71 -7.66
CA SER A 32 -5.77 -0.41 -6.97
C SER A 32 -5.04 -1.28 -7.98
N LYS A 33 -3.91 -1.86 -7.57
CA LYS A 33 -3.03 -2.63 -8.44
C LYS A 33 -2.98 -4.05 -7.94
N GLU A 34 -3.25 -5.00 -8.84
CA GLU A 34 -2.99 -6.41 -8.55
C GLU A 34 -1.48 -6.57 -8.35
N THR A 35 -1.08 -6.98 -7.15
CA THR A 35 0.32 -7.23 -6.82
C THR A 35 0.48 -8.73 -6.79
N LYS A 36 0.99 -9.33 -7.88
CA LYS A 36 1.37 -10.74 -7.89
C LYS A 36 2.86 -10.79 -7.52
N ALA A 37 3.15 -11.17 -6.29
CA ALA A 37 4.51 -11.51 -5.91
C ALA A 37 4.79 -12.92 -6.44
N VAL A 38 5.52 -13.02 -7.55
CA VAL A 38 6.17 -14.28 -7.92
C VAL A 38 7.52 -14.24 -7.21
N VAL A 39 7.74 -15.15 -6.27
CA VAL A 39 9.04 -15.32 -5.61
C VAL A 39 9.68 -16.58 -6.21
N PRO A 40 10.45 -16.49 -7.30
CA PRO A 40 11.48 -17.47 -7.54
C PRO A 40 12.72 -17.05 -6.74
N PHE A 41 13.32 -18.03 -6.07
CA PHE A 41 14.61 -17.91 -5.39
C PHE A 41 15.61 -17.04 -6.19
N GLY A 42 16.11 -15.96 -5.57
CA GLY A 42 17.33 -15.28 -6.00
C GLY A 42 17.19 -13.85 -6.57
N ALA A 43 16.08 -13.49 -7.21
CA ALA A 43 15.87 -12.11 -7.69
C ALA A 43 14.37 -11.80 -7.77
N GLY A 44 13.87 -11.03 -6.81
CA GLY A 44 12.44 -10.72 -6.69
C GLY A 44 11.92 -9.86 -7.85
N VAL A 45 11.36 -10.49 -8.88
CA VAL A 45 10.62 -9.78 -9.93
C VAL A 45 9.18 -9.57 -9.45
N VAL A 46 8.89 -8.39 -8.93
CA VAL A 46 7.52 -7.97 -8.60
C VAL A 46 6.80 -7.64 -9.90
N THR A 47 6.01 -8.59 -10.42
CA THR A 47 5.19 -8.34 -11.61
C THR A 47 3.96 -7.53 -11.20
N ILE A 48 3.89 -6.29 -11.67
CA ILE A 48 2.79 -5.42 -11.34
C ILE A 48 1.67 -5.55 -12.37
N GLY A 49 0.52 -6.07 -11.93
CA GLY A 49 -0.63 -6.35 -12.78
C GLY A 49 -1.36 -5.09 -13.26
N LYS A 50 -2.50 -5.31 -13.92
CA LYS A 50 -3.35 -4.23 -14.45
C LYS A 50 -3.83 -3.31 -13.33
N VAL A 51 -3.86 -2.02 -13.61
CA VAL A 51 -4.42 -1.00 -12.70
C VAL A 51 -5.93 -1.07 -12.80
N THR A 52 -6.59 -1.38 -11.69
CA THR A 52 -8.06 -1.43 -11.60
C THR A 52 -8.56 -0.27 -10.76
N ARG A 53 -9.37 0.58 -11.36
CA ARG A 53 -10.03 1.69 -10.67
C ARG A 53 -11.24 1.18 -9.89
N ILE A 54 -11.23 1.37 -8.58
CA ILE A 54 -12.31 1.01 -7.67
C ILE A 54 -12.98 2.30 -7.19
N ARG A 55 -14.31 2.35 -7.27
CA ARG A 55 -15.11 3.46 -6.75
C ARG A 55 -15.97 2.95 -5.62
N TYR A 56 -15.82 3.47 -4.41
CA TYR A 56 -16.64 3.03 -3.26
C TYR A 56 -17.10 4.21 -2.39
N PRO A 57 -18.27 4.06 -1.73
CA PRO A 57 -18.86 5.11 -0.91
C PRO A 57 -18.13 5.32 0.44
N VAL A 58 -18.00 6.59 0.84
CA VAL A 58 -17.39 7.04 2.09
C VAL A 58 -18.14 8.23 2.68
N CYS A 59 -18.00 8.48 3.99
CA CYS A 59 -18.49 9.70 4.61
C CYS A 59 -17.47 10.84 4.48
N ASN A 60 -17.90 12.09 4.68
CA ASN A 60 -17.03 13.26 4.52
C ASN A 60 -15.78 13.21 5.42
N ARG A 61 -15.93 12.71 6.65
CA ARG A 61 -14.82 12.53 7.61
C ARG A 61 -13.71 11.62 7.08
N HIS A 62 -14.06 10.53 6.38
CA HIS A 62 -13.10 9.54 5.89
C HIS A 62 -12.68 9.78 4.43
N PHE A 63 -13.28 10.75 3.75
CA PHE A 63 -12.94 11.06 2.36
C PHE A 63 -11.50 11.55 2.25
N LEU A 64 -11.09 12.52 3.07
CA LEU A 64 -9.76 13.13 2.99
C LEU A 64 -8.67 12.11 3.33
N SER A 65 -8.84 11.39 4.45
CA SER A 65 -7.89 10.35 4.87
C SER A 65 -7.80 9.22 3.86
N GLY A 66 -8.93 8.78 3.30
CA GLY A 66 -8.96 7.76 2.25
C GLY A 66 -8.31 8.23 0.95
N TRP A 67 -8.49 9.49 0.59
CA TRP A 67 -7.86 10.10 -0.59
C TRP A 67 -6.34 10.16 -0.43
N PHE A 68 -5.82 10.70 0.68
CA PHE A 68 -4.39 10.71 0.96
C PHE A 68 -3.81 9.30 1.01
N ALA A 69 -4.47 8.39 1.73
CA ALA A 69 -4.05 6.99 1.82
C ALA A 69 -4.04 6.29 0.46
N SER A 70 -5.01 6.60 -0.42
CA SER A 70 -5.04 6.07 -1.78
C SER A 70 -3.85 6.57 -2.61
N GLY A 71 -3.51 7.86 -2.54
CA GLY A 71 -2.34 8.42 -3.22
C GLY A 71 -1.03 7.82 -2.70
N LEU A 72 -0.89 7.68 -1.37
CA LEU A 72 0.27 7.06 -0.75
C LEU A 72 0.43 5.56 -1.12
N SER A 73 -0.68 4.85 -1.30
CA SER A 73 -0.68 3.43 -1.66
C SER A 73 -0.41 3.15 -3.16
N GLN A 74 -0.47 4.18 -4.01
CA GLN A 74 -0.32 4.05 -5.46
C GLN A 74 1.13 4.20 -5.93
N ARG A 75 1.85 3.08 -6.05
CA ARG A 75 3.04 2.81 -6.91
C ARG A 75 4.22 3.80 -6.97
N SER A 76 4.09 5.13 -7.02
CA SER A 76 5.26 6.02 -7.13
C SER A 76 6.04 6.07 -5.82
N LEU A 77 5.39 6.10 -4.66
CA LEU A 77 6.10 6.22 -3.37
C LEU A 77 6.90 4.98 -2.99
N PHE A 78 6.44 3.77 -3.33
CA PHE A 78 7.21 2.56 -3.10
C PHE A 78 8.47 2.52 -3.98
N TYR A 79 8.37 2.84 -5.28
CA TYR A 79 9.54 2.86 -6.17
C TYR A 79 10.45 4.06 -5.95
N LEU A 80 9.89 5.23 -5.63
CA LEU A 80 10.64 6.42 -5.27
C LEU A 80 11.38 6.19 -3.95
N MET A 81 10.80 5.47 -2.99
CA MET A 81 11.49 5.07 -1.77
C MET A 81 12.47 3.92 -1.96
N LEU A 82 12.21 2.95 -2.84
CA LEU A 82 13.22 1.95 -3.22
C LEU A 82 14.43 2.65 -3.86
N GLY A 83 14.18 3.67 -4.69
CA GLY A 83 15.19 4.57 -5.25
C GLY A 83 15.94 5.35 -4.16
N VAL A 84 15.23 6.01 -3.25
CA VAL A 84 15.85 6.78 -2.15
C VAL A 84 16.62 5.88 -1.18
N LEU A 85 16.09 4.72 -0.80
CA LEU A 85 16.78 3.70 0.01
C LEU A 85 18.02 3.19 -0.72
N SER A 86 17.93 2.88 -2.02
CA SER A 86 19.08 2.48 -2.84
C SER A 86 20.12 3.59 -2.96
N MET A 87 19.69 4.85 -3.00
CA MET A 87 20.59 6.01 -3.01
C MET A 87 21.30 6.15 -1.67
N PHE A 88 20.60 5.99 -0.54
CA PHE A 88 21.22 6.03 0.79
C PHE A 88 22.13 4.84 1.07
N THR A 89 21.79 3.62 0.65
CA THR A 89 22.69 2.47 0.76
C THR A 89 23.89 2.61 -0.17
N ALA A 90 23.71 3.15 -1.38
CA ALA A 90 24.83 3.49 -2.25
C ALA A 90 25.72 4.57 -1.61
N LEU A 91 25.15 5.64 -1.06
CA LEU A 91 25.90 6.71 -0.40
C LEU A 91 26.65 6.20 0.83
N ALA A 92 26.02 5.35 1.64
CA ALA A 92 26.63 4.70 2.81
C ALA A 92 27.75 3.75 2.39
N ALA A 93 27.58 2.99 1.30
CA ALA A 93 28.62 2.13 0.74
C ALA A 93 29.78 2.96 0.17
N SER A 94 29.51 4.06 -0.54
CA SER A 94 30.53 4.98 -1.04
C SER A 94 31.31 5.65 0.10
N LEU A 95 30.62 6.06 1.18
CA LEU A 95 31.25 6.59 2.38
C LEU A 95 32.06 5.52 3.11
N ALA A 96 31.59 4.27 3.19
CA ALA A 96 32.33 3.16 3.78
C ALA A 96 33.60 2.85 2.97
N ILE A 97 33.51 2.81 1.64
CA ILE A 97 34.68 2.65 0.76
C ILE A 97 35.65 3.82 0.95
N TYR A 98 35.16 5.07 0.92
CA TYR A 98 36.00 6.25 1.16
C TYR A 98 36.66 6.24 2.55
N ARG A 99 35.96 5.77 3.59
CA ARG A 99 36.49 5.63 4.94
C ARG A 99 37.51 4.50 5.05
N ILE A 100 37.33 3.37 4.38
CA ILE A 100 38.33 2.29 4.35
C ILE A 100 39.59 2.79 3.65
N THR A 101 39.45 3.43 2.49
CA THR A 101 40.59 3.98 1.74
C THR A 101 41.24 5.17 2.46
N GLY A 102 40.45 6.00 3.15
CA GLY A 102 40.90 7.17 3.93
C GLY A 102 41.50 6.83 5.30
N ASN A 103 40.98 5.81 6.00
CA ASN A 103 41.55 5.34 7.27
C ASN A 103 42.84 4.54 7.06
N LEU A 104 43.00 3.88 5.91
CA LEU A 104 44.30 3.35 5.47
C LEU A 104 45.35 4.46 5.30
N LEU A 105 44.93 5.70 5.09
CA LEU A 105 45.83 6.86 4.92
C LEU A 105 45.98 7.70 6.19
N HIS A 106 44.93 7.96 7.00
CA HIS A 106 44.94 9.03 8.02
C HIS A 106 44.38 8.68 9.42
N GLY A 107 44.14 7.40 9.76
CA GLY A 107 44.03 6.94 11.15
C GLY A 107 43.14 7.75 12.10
N LYS A 108 41.89 8.06 11.72
CA LYS A 108 40.92 8.70 12.63
C LYS A 108 39.65 7.87 12.80
N GLU A 109 39.34 7.53 14.04
CA GLU A 109 38.03 7.02 14.45
C GLU A 109 36.97 8.10 14.22
N THR A 110 35.83 7.72 13.63
CA THR A 110 34.67 8.59 13.50
C THR A 110 33.42 7.85 13.97
N GLU A 111 32.92 8.28 15.13
CA GLU A 111 31.56 8.03 15.57
C GLU A 111 30.63 9.00 14.81
N ASP A 112 29.90 8.49 13.83
CA ASP A 112 28.68 9.16 13.37
C ASP A 112 27.72 8.05 12.90
N PHE A 113 26.81 7.69 13.79
CA PHE A 113 25.73 6.76 13.51
C PHE A 113 24.79 7.38 12.47
N PRO A 114 24.26 6.63 11.48
CA PRO A 114 23.42 7.18 10.44
C PRO A 114 21.99 7.41 10.95
N TYR A 115 21.80 8.29 11.95
CA TYR A 115 20.49 8.61 12.54
C TYR A 115 19.47 9.12 11.51
N GLY A 116 19.94 9.77 10.44
CA GLY A 116 19.10 10.21 9.32
C GLY A 116 18.41 9.05 8.61
N SER A 117 19.14 7.97 8.26
CA SER A 117 18.54 6.88 7.48
C SER A 117 17.50 6.08 8.30
N VAL A 118 17.72 5.93 9.60
CA VAL A 118 16.79 5.23 10.51
C VAL A 118 15.49 6.02 10.71
N THR A 119 15.58 7.35 10.86
CA THR A 119 14.39 8.21 11.07
C THR A 119 13.50 8.28 9.83
N TYR A 120 14.08 8.47 8.63
CA TYR A 120 13.31 8.43 7.38
C TYR A 120 12.65 7.08 7.13
N THR A 121 13.37 5.99 7.41
CA THR A 121 12.83 4.62 7.27
C THR A 121 11.66 4.37 8.22
N THR A 122 11.77 4.83 9.48
CA THR A 122 10.72 4.66 10.49
C THR A 122 9.48 5.48 10.16
N LEU A 123 9.64 6.75 9.78
CA LEU A 123 8.53 7.61 9.34
C LEU A 123 7.83 7.03 8.12
N TYR A 124 8.58 6.48 7.17
CA TYR A 124 8.02 5.82 5.99
C TYR A 124 7.19 4.60 6.37
N TRP A 125 7.73 3.66 7.16
CA TRP A 125 6.97 2.48 7.56
C TRP A 125 5.71 2.88 8.34
N GLY A 126 5.81 3.87 9.22
CA GLY A 126 4.66 4.44 9.92
C GLY A 126 3.59 4.95 8.96
N LEU A 127 3.96 5.80 7.99
CA LEU A 127 3.04 6.32 6.98
C LEU A 127 2.50 5.23 6.05
N PHE A 128 3.30 4.23 5.70
CA PHE A 128 2.89 3.11 4.86
C PHE A 128 1.87 2.22 5.57
N PHE A 129 2.13 1.82 6.81
CA PHE A 129 1.20 1.04 7.61
C PHE A 129 -0.06 1.84 7.94
N TRP A 130 0.08 3.14 8.20
CA TRP A 130 -1.05 4.05 8.36
C TRP A 130 -1.90 4.11 7.09
N ALA A 131 -1.32 4.41 5.92
CA ALA A 131 -2.04 4.47 4.64
C ALA A 131 -2.68 3.13 4.27
N ARG A 132 -2.00 2.02 4.60
CA ARG A 132 -2.60 0.69 4.54
C ARG A 132 -3.82 0.65 5.46
N SER A 133 -3.69 0.84 6.76
CA SER A 133 -4.84 0.79 7.69
C SER A 133 -6.00 1.76 7.32
N ALA A 134 -5.68 2.91 6.74
CA ALA A 134 -6.63 3.96 6.36
C ALA A 134 -7.31 3.72 4.99
N THR A 135 -6.87 2.75 4.18
CA THR A 135 -7.56 2.34 2.95
C THR A 135 -8.59 1.24 3.27
N PRO A 136 -9.90 1.56 3.31
CA PRO A 136 -10.92 0.62 3.80
C PRO A 136 -11.21 -0.53 2.82
N VAL A 137 -10.98 -0.32 1.53
CA VAL A 137 -11.25 -1.29 0.46
C VAL A 137 -10.02 -1.43 -0.42
N ARG A 138 -9.63 -2.67 -0.74
CA ARG A 138 -8.52 -2.98 -1.65
C ARG A 138 -8.87 -4.09 -2.63
N PHE A 139 -8.21 -4.08 -3.78
CA PHE A 139 -8.22 -5.22 -4.69
C PHE A 139 -7.29 -6.32 -4.15
N ALA A 140 -7.82 -7.52 -3.95
CA ALA A 140 -7.02 -8.67 -3.51
C ALA A 140 -6.57 -9.54 -4.69
N GLY A 141 -7.34 -9.58 -5.78
CA GLY A 141 -7.02 -10.39 -6.96
C GLY A 141 -8.25 -10.65 -7.83
N LYS A 142 -8.00 -11.26 -8.99
CA LYS A 142 -9.06 -11.81 -9.85
C LYS A 142 -8.97 -13.33 -9.86
N THR A 143 -10.10 -13.99 -9.68
CA THR A 143 -10.27 -15.45 -9.78
C THR A 143 -11.14 -15.79 -10.99
N TYR A 144 -11.24 -17.08 -11.35
CA TYR A 144 -12.17 -17.55 -12.38
C TYR A 144 -13.64 -17.22 -12.04
N PHE A 145 -13.98 -17.17 -10.75
CA PHE A 145 -15.34 -16.91 -10.27
C PHE A 145 -15.66 -15.41 -10.11
N GLY A 146 -14.68 -14.52 -10.27
CA GLY A 146 -14.89 -13.08 -10.14
C GLY A 146 -13.73 -12.33 -9.49
N THR A 147 -14.00 -11.10 -9.07
CA THR A 147 -13.03 -10.21 -8.45
C THR A 147 -13.14 -10.22 -6.95
N THR A 148 -11.99 -10.39 -6.28
CA THR A 148 -11.92 -10.41 -4.82
C THR A 148 -11.51 -9.04 -4.29
N PHE A 149 -12.35 -8.49 -3.42
CA PHE A 149 -12.08 -7.28 -2.66
C PHE A 149 -11.75 -7.64 -1.21
N GLN A 150 -10.82 -6.89 -0.61
CA GLN A 150 -10.47 -6.99 0.79
C GLN A 150 -10.93 -5.73 1.54
N PHE A 151 -11.56 -5.93 2.69
CA PHE A 151 -12.17 -4.89 3.51
C PHE A 151 -11.52 -4.85 4.89
N ASN A 152 -11.33 -3.64 5.43
CA ASN A 152 -10.88 -3.45 6.81
C ASN A 152 -12.04 -3.50 7.81
N ASN A 153 -13.24 -3.08 7.37
CA ASN A 153 -14.45 -3.09 8.18
C ASN A 153 -15.29 -4.32 7.83
N ASP A 154 -15.44 -5.24 8.79
CA ASP A 154 -16.11 -6.52 8.57
C ASP A 154 -17.63 -6.35 8.37
N GLU A 155 -18.29 -5.43 9.08
CA GLU A 155 -19.71 -5.13 8.92
C GLU A 155 -20.04 -4.58 7.53
N TYR A 156 -19.16 -3.71 7.02
CA TYR A 156 -19.29 -3.20 5.67
C TYR A 156 -19.06 -4.31 4.64
N ALA A 157 -18.09 -5.21 4.88
CA ALA A 157 -17.88 -6.38 4.03
C ALA A 157 -19.12 -7.28 3.97
N ASP A 158 -19.84 -7.47 5.09
CA ASP A 158 -21.09 -8.22 5.11
C ASP A 158 -22.20 -7.51 4.34
N SER A 159 -22.33 -6.20 4.50
CA SER A 159 -23.28 -5.39 3.73
C SER A 159 -22.98 -5.48 2.23
N PHE A 160 -21.71 -5.45 1.86
CA PHE A 160 -21.24 -5.59 0.49
C PHE A 160 -21.52 -7.01 -0.05
N ALA A 161 -21.25 -8.05 0.72
CA ALA A 161 -21.54 -9.43 0.32
C ALA A 161 -23.05 -9.64 0.10
N LYS A 162 -23.90 -9.10 0.98
CA LYS A 162 -25.36 -9.14 0.83
C LYS A 162 -25.84 -8.40 -0.43
N ALA A 163 -25.26 -7.23 -0.73
CA ALA A 163 -25.64 -6.44 -1.90
C ALA A 163 -25.29 -7.10 -3.24
N ASN A 164 -24.29 -7.99 -3.27
CA ASN A 164 -23.76 -8.58 -4.51
C ASN A 164 -24.11 -10.06 -4.71
N GLY A 165 -24.72 -10.73 -3.73
CA GLY A 165 -24.97 -12.17 -3.80
C GLY A 165 -23.64 -12.94 -3.80
N ARG A 166 -23.18 -13.35 -2.62
CA ARG A 166 -21.87 -13.98 -2.45
C ARG A 166 -21.75 -15.22 -3.34
N MET A 167 -20.78 -15.24 -4.24
CA MET A 167 -20.35 -16.46 -4.94
C MET A 167 -19.38 -17.18 -4.00
N SER A 168 -19.84 -18.29 -3.43
CA SER A 168 -19.06 -19.16 -2.54
C SER A 168 -17.98 -19.91 -3.29
#